data_AF-A0A928Y5G4-F1
#
_entry.id   AF-A0A928Y5G4-F1
#
_cell.length_a   1.000
_cell.length_b   1.000
_cell.length_c   1.000
_cell.angle_alpha   90.00
_cell.angle_beta   90.00
_cell.angle_gamma   90.00
#
_symmetry.space_group_name_H-M   'P 1'
#
loop_
_entity.id
_entity.type
_entity.pdbx_description
1 polymer ?
#
loop_
_entity_poly.entity_id
_entity_poly.type
_entity_poly.pdbx_seq_one_letter_code
_entity_poly.pdbx_strand_id
1 'polypeptide(L)'
;MMESDPSIFERVRAVFGDAILLNAIVYVSRETVSAGTRIHLGDALIDVPWEAQVTFVDLEPRANWGHRCAYVVFQLEGGEVIRKDAQMPPFLKPGGMPFRLLWKGGEAPEWAVASP
;
A
#
# COMPACT_ATOMS: atom_id res chain seq x y z
N MET A 1 6.35 12.08 -16.55
CA MET A 1 5.18 12.76 -15.95
C MET A 1 4.42 11.65 -15.22
N MET A 2 4.50 11.62 -13.88
CA MET A 2 3.91 10.55 -13.06
C MET A 2 2.40 10.79 -13.00
N GLU A 3 1.65 10.15 -13.88
CA GLU A 3 0.20 10.07 -13.72
C GLU A 3 -0.07 9.13 -12.54
N SER A 4 -0.42 9.72 -11.40
CA SER A 4 -1.12 9.01 -10.32
C SER A 4 -2.30 8.31 -10.96
N ASP A 5 -2.42 6.99 -10.79
CA ASP A 5 -3.58 6.25 -11.28
C ASP A 5 -4.77 6.70 -10.41
N PRO A 6 -5.63 7.61 -10.90
CA PRO A 6 -6.63 8.26 -10.04
C PRO A 6 -7.61 7.23 -9.50
N SER A 7 -7.78 6.12 -10.21
CA SER A 7 -8.69 5.02 -9.85
C SER A 7 -8.24 4.30 -8.57
N ILE A 8 -6.94 4.01 -8.41
CA ILE A 8 -6.43 3.27 -7.25
C ILE A 8 -6.46 4.16 -6.00
N PHE A 9 -6.09 5.43 -6.11
CA PHE A 9 -6.09 6.32 -4.94
C PHE A 9 -7.51 6.55 -4.40
N GLU A 10 -8.51 6.74 -5.25
CA GLU A 10 -9.91 6.86 -4.80
C GLU A 10 -10.40 5.59 -4.10
N ARG A 11 -9.94 4.40 -4.52
CA ARG A 11 -10.24 3.14 -3.82
C ARG A 11 -9.56 3.06 -2.45
N VAL A 12 -8.31 3.52 -2.34
CA VAL A 12 -7.62 3.65 -1.03
C VAL A 12 -8.37 4.64 -0.14
N ARG A 13 -8.78 5.78 -0.69
CA ARG A 13 -9.59 6.79 0.00
C ARG A 13 -10.91 6.24 0.52
N ALA A 14 -11.59 5.40 -0.26
CA ALA A 14 -12.81 4.73 0.20
C ALA A 14 -12.56 3.75 1.37
N VAL A 15 -11.37 3.16 1.47
CA VAL A 15 -11.01 2.20 2.54
C VAL A 15 -10.60 2.90 3.85
N PHE A 16 -9.90 4.04 3.79
CA PHE A 16 -9.34 4.69 4.98
C PHE A 16 -9.98 6.04 5.35
N GLY A 17 -10.58 6.74 4.38
CA GLY A 17 -11.12 8.08 4.57
C GLY A 17 -10.05 9.18 4.67
N ASP A 18 -10.47 10.43 4.45
CA ASP A 18 -9.58 11.59 4.32
C ASP A 18 -8.79 11.91 5.59
N ALA A 19 -9.43 11.79 6.76
CA ALA A 19 -8.81 12.12 8.04
C ALA A 19 -7.57 11.25 8.31
N ILE A 20 -7.64 9.96 7.96
CA ILE A 20 -6.51 9.04 8.09
C ILE A 20 -5.45 9.37 7.02
N LEU A 21 -5.87 9.56 5.77
CA LEU A 21 -4.95 9.78 4.66
C LEU A 21 -4.21 11.12 4.73
N LEU A 22 -4.69 12.09 5.52
CA LEU A 22 -3.97 13.34 5.76
C LEU A 22 -2.60 13.12 6.40
N ASN A 23 -2.45 12.07 7.23
CA ASN A 23 -1.22 11.70 7.93
C ASN A 23 -0.51 10.49 7.33
N ALA A 24 -1.03 9.89 6.27
CA ALA A 24 -0.51 8.64 5.71
C ALA A 24 0.38 8.86 4.48
N ILE A 25 1.19 7.86 4.14
CA ILE A 25 1.85 7.76 2.84
C ILE A 25 1.36 6.49 2.14
N VAL A 26 0.93 6.65 0.89
CA VAL A 26 0.35 5.56 0.10
C VAL A 26 1.28 5.22 -1.05
N TYR A 27 1.55 3.94 -1.18
CA TYR A 27 2.33 3.36 -2.24
C TYR A 27 1.51 2.33 -3.00
N VAL A 28 1.79 2.18 -4.29
CA VAL A 28 1.19 1.16 -5.14
C VAL A 28 2.28 0.26 -5.69
N SER A 29 2.01 -1.04 -5.79
CA SER A 29 2.94 -1.98 -6.39
C SER A 29 3.19 -1.59 -7.85
N ARG A 30 4.38 -1.87 -8.37
CA ARG A 30 4.68 -1.64 -9.80
C ARG A 30 4.15 -2.77 -10.67
N GLU A 31 3.86 -3.90 -10.06
CA GLU A 31 3.42 -5.12 -10.69
C GLU A 31 2.04 -5.51 -10.16
N THR A 32 1.26 -6.16 -11.01
CA THR A 32 0.02 -6.84 -10.63
C THR A 32 0.34 -8.21 -10.04
N VAL A 33 -0.57 -8.74 -9.24
CA VAL A 33 -0.47 -10.06 -8.63
C VAL A 33 -1.49 -10.97 -9.28
N SER A 34 -1.03 -12.13 -9.76
CA SER A 34 -1.91 -13.10 -10.40
C SER A 34 -2.82 -13.81 -9.41
N ALA A 35 -3.99 -14.20 -9.90
CA ALA A 35 -4.96 -15.00 -9.15
C ALA A 35 -4.33 -16.30 -8.62
N GLY A 36 -4.69 -16.68 -7.39
CA GLY A 36 -4.16 -17.84 -6.69
C GLY A 36 -2.79 -17.63 -6.05
N THR A 37 -2.17 -16.46 -6.20
CA THR A 37 -0.86 -16.17 -5.60
C THR A 37 -1.00 -15.92 -4.10
N ARG A 38 -0.06 -16.45 -3.31
CA ARG A 38 0.12 -16.10 -1.90
C ARG A 38 1.31 -15.16 -1.76
N ILE A 39 1.07 -13.92 -1.38
CA ILE A 39 2.11 -12.89 -1.24
C ILE A 39 2.53 -12.72 0.22
N HIS A 40 3.83 -12.52 0.42
CA HIS A 40 4.44 -12.21 1.71
C HIS A 40 4.91 -10.75 1.68
N LEU A 41 4.29 -9.90 2.48
CA LEU A 41 4.61 -8.47 2.56
C LEU A 41 4.86 -8.09 4.01
N GLY A 42 6.11 -7.75 4.35
CA GLY A 42 6.48 -7.48 5.74
C GLY A 42 6.21 -8.68 6.65
N ASP A 43 5.28 -8.50 7.59
CA ASP A 43 4.73 -9.52 8.51
C ASP A 43 3.37 -10.08 8.06
N ALA A 44 2.83 -9.61 6.93
CA ALA A 44 1.56 -10.05 6.38
C ALA A 44 1.72 -11.19 5.36
N LEU A 45 0.84 -12.19 5.51
CA LEU A 45 0.58 -13.23 4.52
C LEU A 45 -0.81 -13.01 3.93
N ILE A 46 -0.90 -12.88 2.60
CA ILE A 46 -2.15 -12.55 1.92
C ILE A 46 -2.38 -13.53 0.75
N ASP A 47 -3.51 -14.22 0.78
CA ASP A 47 -4.01 -15.01 -0.35
C ASP A 47 -4.71 -14.08 -1.33
N VAL A 48 -4.30 -14.12 -2.60
CA VAL A 48 -4.80 -13.25 -3.67
C VAL A 48 -5.65 -14.07 -4.65
N PRO A 49 -6.96 -14.19 -4.42
CA PRO A 49 -7.87 -15.05 -5.21
C PRO A 49 -8.14 -14.58 -6.65
N TRP A 50 -7.77 -13.37 -7.03
CA TRP A 50 -8.04 -12.76 -8.34
C TRP A 50 -6.87 -11.90 -8.79
N GLU A 51 -6.80 -11.55 -10.08
CA GLU A 51 -5.85 -10.57 -10.59
C GLU A 51 -6.00 -9.25 -9.82
N ALA A 52 -4.91 -8.77 -9.25
CA ALA A 52 -4.97 -7.67 -8.29
C ALA A 52 -3.81 -6.67 -8.40
N GLN A 53 -4.09 -5.44 -7.97
CA GLN A 53 -3.08 -4.44 -7.63
C GLN A 53 -2.92 -4.38 -6.11
N VAL A 54 -1.70 -4.22 -5.62
CA VAL A 54 -1.44 -4.09 -4.18
C VAL A 54 -1.06 -2.66 -3.84
N THR A 55 -1.55 -2.16 -2.72
CA THR A 55 -1.10 -0.91 -2.11
C THR A 55 -0.55 -1.17 -0.72
N PHE A 56 0.46 -0.39 -0.37
CA PHE A 56 0.98 -0.29 0.99
C PHE A 56 0.65 1.10 1.52
N VAL A 57 0.09 1.16 2.72
CA VAL A 57 -0.30 2.40 3.40
C VAL A 57 0.46 2.47 4.71
N ASP A 58 1.39 3.41 4.78
CA ASP A 58 2.06 3.79 6.01
C ASP A 58 1.15 4.75 6.77
N LEU A 59 0.60 4.30 7.90
CA LEU A 59 -0.32 5.10 8.73
C LEU A 59 0.41 5.89 9.82
N GLU A 60 1.71 5.63 10.01
CA GLU A 60 2.54 6.24 11.05
C GLU A 60 3.93 6.58 10.48
N PRO A 61 4.02 7.41 9.42
CA PRO A 61 5.28 7.65 8.68
C PRO A 61 6.38 8.31 9.50
N ARG A 62 6.07 8.78 10.71
CA ARG A 62 7.05 9.37 11.64
C ARG A 62 7.76 8.32 12.50
N ALA A 63 7.31 7.07 12.46
CA ALA A 63 7.86 5.99 13.26
C ALA A 63 8.97 5.25 12.50
N ASN A 64 10.10 5.02 13.18
CA ASN A 64 11.30 4.42 12.55
C ASN A 64 11.38 2.89 12.68
N TRP A 65 10.51 2.27 13.48
CA TRP A 65 10.48 0.82 13.75
C TRP A 65 9.17 0.21 13.27
N GLY A 66 8.77 -0.94 13.84
CA GLY A 66 7.43 -1.47 13.62
C GLY A 66 6.37 -0.43 13.97
N HIS A 67 5.46 -0.18 13.04
CA HIS A 67 4.46 0.88 13.12
C HIS A 67 3.21 0.46 12.37
N ARG A 68 2.09 1.11 12.69
CA ARG A 68 0.82 0.77 12.05
C ARG A 68 0.92 1.05 10.56
N CYS A 69 0.75 -0.01 9.78
CA CYS A 69 0.62 0.07 8.35
C CYS A 69 -0.44 -0.93 7.88
N ALA A 70 -0.79 -0.86 6.60
CA ALA A 70 -1.73 -1.78 6.02
C ALA A 70 -1.37 -2.08 4.57
N TYR A 71 -1.69 -3.29 4.16
CA TYR A 71 -1.72 -3.69 2.76
C TYR A 71 -3.17 -3.75 2.30
N VAL A 72 -3.46 -3.15 1.14
CA VAL A 72 -4.77 -3.28 0.52
C VAL A 72 -4.61 -3.87 -0.88
N VAL A 73 -5.26 -4.99 -1.09
CA VAL A 73 -5.28 -5.73 -2.35
C VAL A 73 -6.59 -5.44 -3.05
N PHE A 74 -6.49 -4.86 -4.23
CA PHE A 74 -7.60 -4.41 -5.04
C PHE A 74 -7.76 -5.31 -6.25
N GLN A 75 -8.95 -5.90 -6.44
CA GLN A 75 -9.27 -6.62 -7.68
C GLN A 75 -9.17 -5.67 -8.89
N LEU A 76 -8.60 -6.13 -10.01
CA LEU A 76 -8.48 -5.33 -11.23
C LEU A 76 -9.82 -5.19 -11.97
N GLU A 77 -10.51 -6.31 -12.24
CA GLU A 77 -11.74 -6.34 -13.04
C GLU A 77 -13.03 -6.34 -12.19
N GLY A 78 -12.96 -5.88 -10.95
CA GLY A 78 -14.11 -5.88 -10.04
C GLY A 78 -13.94 -5.00 -8.82
N GLY A 79 -14.90 -5.09 -7.90
CA GLY A 79 -15.00 -4.25 -6.72
C GLY A 79 -14.36 -4.84 -5.45
N GLU A 80 -13.87 -6.08 -5.51
CA GLU A 80 -13.40 -6.78 -4.30
C GLU A 80 -12.11 -6.17 -3.74
N VAL A 81 -12.03 -6.19 -2.41
CA VAL A 81 -10.92 -5.59 -1.65
C VAL A 81 -10.57 -6.49 -0.46
N ILE A 82 -9.27 -6.75 -0.30
CA ILE A 82 -8.73 -7.33 0.93
C ILE A 82 -7.89 -6.27 1.63
N ARG A 83 -8.23 -5.95 2.88
CA ARG A 83 -7.38 -5.15 3.76
C ARG A 83 -6.70 -6.06 4.76
N LYS A 84 -5.40 -5.87 4.93
CA LYS A 84 -4.59 -6.56 5.92
C LYS A 84 -3.78 -5.53 6.72
N ASP A 85 -4.14 -5.36 7.98
CA ASP A 85 -3.32 -4.56 8.91
C ASP A 85 -2.00 -5.30 9.20
N ALA A 86 -0.93 -4.52 9.32
CA ALA A 86 0.45 -4.98 9.44
C ALA A 86 1.26 -4.07 10.38
N GLN A 87 2.44 -4.52 10.78
CA GLN A 87 3.37 -3.70 11.58
C GLN A 87 4.74 -3.53 10.94
N MET A 88 5.03 -4.28 9.88
CA MET A 88 6.34 -4.24 9.22
C MET A 88 6.19 -3.75 7.77
N PRO A 89 6.83 -2.63 7.41
CA PRO A 89 6.86 -2.15 6.03
C PRO A 89 7.49 -3.18 5.07
N PRO A 90 7.12 -3.16 3.78
CA PRO A 90 7.61 -4.13 2.79
C PRO A 90 9.09 -3.94 2.43
N PHE A 91 9.73 -2.84 2.85
CA PHE A 91 11.07 -2.44 2.43
C PHE A 91 12.22 -3.12 3.19
N LEU A 92 11.92 -3.87 4.26
CA LEU A 92 12.95 -4.43 5.14
C LEU A 92 13.65 -5.68 4.58
N LYS A 93 13.09 -6.34 3.55
CA LYS A 93 13.65 -7.57 2.99
C LYS A 93 13.99 -7.40 1.50
N PRO A 94 15.22 -7.75 1.08
CA PRO A 94 15.57 -7.78 -0.33
C PRO A 94 14.71 -8.81 -1.08
N GLY A 95 14.29 -8.48 -2.31
CA GLY A 95 13.42 -9.33 -3.13
C GLY A 95 11.92 -9.19 -2.85
N GLY A 96 11.52 -8.23 -2.02
CA GLY A 96 10.12 -7.87 -1.82
C GLY A 96 9.48 -7.23 -3.07
N MET A 97 8.15 -7.17 -3.08
CA MET A 97 7.39 -6.53 -4.16
C MET A 97 7.82 -5.07 -4.34
N PRO A 98 8.08 -4.61 -5.58
CA PRO A 98 8.46 -3.24 -5.83
C PRO A 98 7.25 -2.31 -5.72
N PHE A 99 7.41 -1.23 -4.96
CA PHE A 99 6.39 -0.18 -4.81
C PHE A 99 6.85 1.15 -5.43
N ARG A 100 5.89 2.01 -5.75
CA ARG A 100 6.11 3.42 -6.10
C ARG A 100 5.19 4.30 -5.26
N LEU A 101 5.62 5.52 -4.98
CA LEU A 101 4.77 6.52 -4.33
C LEU A 101 3.52 6.77 -5.19
N LEU A 102 2.35 6.69 -4.56
CA LEU A 102 1.07 7.03 -5.16
C LEU A 102 0.55 8.35 -4.59
N TRP A 103 0.61 8.52 -3.27
CA TRP A 103 0.11 9.71 -2.59
C TRP A 103 0.85 9.95 -1.28
N LYS A 104 0.98 11.23 -0.90
CA LYS A 104 1.49 11.66 0.40
C LYS A 104 0.47 12.60 1.05
N GLY A 105 0.03 12.26 2.25
CA GLY A 105 -0.81 13.14 3.06
C GLY A 105 -0.16 14.51 3.29
N GLY A 106 -1.00 15.53 3.47
CA GLY A 106 -0.55 16.90 3.72
C GLY A 106 0.27 17.04 5.01
N GLU A 107 -0.02 16.21 6.02
CA GLU A 107 0.67 16.21 7.33
C GLU A 107 1.77 15.14 7.44
N ALA A 108 1.84 14.23 6.46
CA ALA A 108 2.93 13.27 6.35
C ALA A 108 4.22 13.99 5.91
N PRO A 109 5.34 13.81 6.63
CA PRO A 109 6.57 14.52 6.34
C PRO A 109 7.23 14.00 5.06
N GLU A 110 7.83 14.90 4.28
CA GLU A 110 8.53 14.54 3.04
C GLU A 110 9.68 13.57 3.29
N TRP A 111 10.43 13.76 4.38
CA TRP A 111 11.56 12.92 4.73
C TRP A 111 11.20 11.45 5.03
N ALA A 112 9.92 11.16 5.32
CA ALA A 112 9.45 9.80 5.58
C ALA A 112 9.08 9.04 4.32
N VAL A 113 9.06 9.70 3.16
CA VAL A 113 8.83 9.01 1.90
C VAL A 113 9.99 8.04 1.66
N ALA A 114 9.68 6.74 1.63
CA ALA A 114 10.62 5.70 1.24
C ALA A 114 11.32 6.06 -0.07
N SER A 115 12.65 6.18 -0.01
CA SER A 115 13.49 6.37 -1.18
C SER A 115 13.75 5.02 -1.86
N PRO A 116 13.62 4.91 -3.19
CA PRO A 116 13.96 3.71 -3.94
C PRO A 116 15.46 3.39 -3.93
#